data_AF-A0A834ZR18-F1
#
_entry.id   AF-A0A834ZR18-F1
#
_cell.length_a   1.000
_cell.length_b   1.000
_cell.length_c   1.000
_cell.angle_alpha   90.00
_cell.angle_beta   90.00
_cell.angle_gamma   90.00
#
_symmetry.space_group_name_H-M   'P 1'
#
loop_
_entity.id
_entity.type
_entity.pdbx_description
1 polymer ?
#
loop_
_entity_poly.entity_id
_entity_poly.type
_entity_poly.pdbx_seq_one_letter_code
_entity_poly.pdbx_strand_id
1 'polypeptide(L)'
;MGVERVQAIASLSMSMDTIPSEFIRSEKEQPARTTYNGPVPEIPAIDLSDPDQEKLRGGGSDESSSNSQKKRKKPMLSLLELRPWREMELCCRKKLKERKLGYHLFHKIWPPPSINYQFWPKNPPSYREANEEYAKCMGHVVDKIFTSLSLGLGLEGNVLREAAGGNELEYLLKINYYPPCPRPDLALGVVAHTNMSTLTILVPNEVPGLQVFKDNRWFDANYITNALVVHIGDQIQGVLHRTTVNKEKTRMSWPVFFEPPSELVVGPLPQLVNEENPIKHKTKKYKEYVHCKLNKLPQ
;
A
#
# COMPACT_ATOMS: atom_id res chain seq x y z
N MET A 1 -4.47 13.53 29.74
CA MET A 1 -3.57 12.37 29.58
C MET A 1 -2.77 12.58 28.32
N GLY A 2 -1.46 12.81 28.43
CA GLY A 2 -0.60 12.91 27.25
C GLY A 2 -0.53 11.56 26.57
N VAL A 3 -0.73 11.52 25.25
CA VAL A 3 -0.48 10.29 24.47
C VAL A 3 1.01 9.98 24.59
N GLU A 4 1.35 9.04 25.47
CA GLU A 4 2.71 8.53 25.56
C GLU A 4 3.11 7.92 24.22
N ARG A 5 4.35 8.15 23.81
CA ARG A 5 4.83 7.73 22.49
C ARG A 5 5.23 6.26 22.55
N VAL A 6 4.84 5.44 21.57
CA VAL A 6 5.24 4.04 21.39
C VAL A 6 6.75 3.94 21.27
N GLN A 7 7.48 4.97 20.84
CA GLN A 7 8.94 4.97 20.97
C GLN A 7 9.39 4.92 22.44
N ALA A 8 8.83 5.77 23.29
CA ALA A 8 9.12 5.78 24.72
C ALA A 8 8.60 4.51 25.42
N ILE A 9 7.36 4.11 25.10
CA ILE A 9 6.76 2.88 25.60
C ILE A 9 7.58 1.67 25.15
N ALA A 10 8.01 1.59 23.88
CA ALA A 10 8.84 0.49 23.38
C ALA A 10 10.16 0.42 24.15
N SER A 11 10.86 1.54 24.32
CA SER A 11 12.10 1.58 25.12
C SER A 11 11.91 1.11 26.56
N LEU A 12 10.82 1.53 27.22
CA LEU A 12 10.49 1.09 28.58
C LEU A 12 10.10 -0.40 28.60
N SER A 13 9.25 -0.81 27.68
CA SER A 13 8.69 -2.16 27.53
C SER A 13 9.76 -3.20 27.22
N MET A 14 10.80 -2.84 26.45
CA MET A 14 11.91 -3.74 26.14
C MET A 14 12.63 -4.25 27.39
N SER A 15 12.71 -3.43 28.45
CA SER A 15 13.33 -3.86 29.72
C SER A 15 12.47 -4.85 30.53
N MET A 16 11.16 -4.87 30.28
CA MET A 16 10.18 -5.66 31.04
C MET A 16 9.66 -6.90 30.31
N ASP A 17 10.08 -7.13 29.05
CA ASP A 17 9.59 -8.19 28.14
C ASP A 17 8.05 -8.32 28.07
N THR A 18 7.34 -7.21 28.27
CA THR A 18 5.89 -7.10 28.23
C THR A 18 5.49 -5.88 27.41
N ILE A 19 4.22 -5.75 27.05
CA ILE A 19 3.66 -4.55 26.40
C ILE A 19 2.39 -4.12 27.15
N PRO A 20 2.04 -2.82 27.12
CA PRO A 20 0.78 -2.36 27.69
C PRO A 20 -0.44 -3.05 27.04
N SER A 21 -1.48 -3.28 27.84
CA SER A 21 -2.65 -4.07 27.47
C SER A 21 -3.39 -3.54 26.24
N GLU A 22 -3.36 -2.23 26.01
CA GLU A 22 -3.98 -1.56 24.86
C GLU A 22 -3.31 -1.91 23.52
N PHE A 23 -2.07 -2.41 23.54
CA PHE A 23 -1.36 -2.90 22.36
C PHE A 23 -1.54 -4.40 22.13
N ILE A 24 -2.08 -5.13 23.10
CA ILE A 24 -2.38 -6.56 22.98
C ILE A 24 -3.61 -6.73 22.10
N ARG A 25 -3.45 -7.40 20.95
CA ARG A 25 -4.57 -7.68 20.05
C ARG A 25 -5.47 -8.76 20.62
N SER A 26 -6.71 -8.77 20.15
CA SER A 26 -7.62 -9.88 20.38
C SER A 26 -7.02 -11.19 19.86
N GLU A 27 -7.38 -12.29 20.49
CA GLU A 27 -6.91 -13.64 20.12
C GLU A 27 -7.08 -13.98 18.63
N LYS A 28 -8.09 -13.40 17.97
CA LYS A 28 -8.39 -13.60 16.54
C LYS A 28 -7.53 -12.74 15.61
N GLU A 29 -6.67 -11.88 16.15
CA GLU A 29 -5.84 -10.94 15.41
C GLU A 29 -4.36 -11.02 15.76
N GLN A 30 -4.00 -11.72 16.86
CA GLN A 30 -2.62 -11.89 17.30
C GLN A 30 -1.78 -12.61 16.23
N PRO A 31 -0.63 -12.04 15.82
CA PRO A 31 0.27 -12.66 14.84
C PRO A 31 0.62 -14.11 15.16
N ALA A 32 0.96 -14.43 16.42
CA ALA A 32 1.38 -15.80 16.78
C ALA A 32 0.32 -16.88 16.53
N ARG A 33 -0.96 -16.51 16.48
CA ARG A 33 -2.07 -17.46 16.27
C ARG A 33 -2.60 -17.45 14.84
N THR A 34 -2.39 -16.34 14.13
CA THR A 34 -3.10 -16.07 12.86
C THR A 34 -2.20 -16.01 11.65
N THR A 35 -0.89 -15.81 11.84
CA THR A 35 0.10 -15.90 10.77
C THR A 35 0.26 -17.35 10.33
N TYR A 36 0.14 -17.58 9.03
CA TYR A 36 0.34 -18.89 8.44
C TYR A 36 1.84 -19.15 8.26
N ASN A 37 2.34 -20.22 8.90
CA ASN A 37 3.75 -20.59 8.88
C ASN A 37 4.07 -21.74 7.89
N GLY A 38 3.12 -22.10 7.02
CA GLY A 38 3.36 -23.10 5.97
C GLY A 38 3.93 -22.48 4.69
N PRO A 39 3.92 -23.23 3.57
CA PRO A 39 4.43 -22.73 2.29
C PRO A 39 3.73 -21.43 1.87
N VAL A 40 4.52 -20.38 1.68
CA VAL A 40 4.03 -19.06 1.30
C VAL A 40 3.73 -19.07 -0.20
N PRO A 41 2.53 -18.69 -0.65
CA PRO A 41 2.25 -18.52 -2.06
C PRO A 41 3.15 -17.42 -2.60
N GLU A 42 3.81 -17.70 -3.72
CA GLU A 42 4.67 -16.73 -4.36
C GLU A 42 3.87 -15.46 -4.70
N ILE A 43 4.43 -14.33 -4.31
CA ILE A 43 3.90 -13.02 -4.66
C ILE A 43 4.39 -12.74 -6.08
N PRO A 44 3.49 -12.54 -7.05
CA PRO A 44 3.90 -12.30 -8.42
C PRO A 44 4.86 -11.11 -8.53
N ALA A 45 6.02 -11.37 -9.13
CA ALA A 45 6.94 -10.35 -9.59
C ALA A 45 6.61 -10.00 -11.04
N ILE A 46 6.46 -8.71 -11.32
CA ILE A 46 6.27 -8.19 -12.67
C ILE A 46 7.47 -7.32 -13.00
N ASP A 47 8.12 -7.64 -14.10
CA ASP A 47 9.15 -6.80 -14.71
C ASP A 47 8.47 -5.76 -15.60
N LEU A 48 8.65 -4.47 -15.29
CA LEU A 48 8.12 -3.34 -16.08
C LEU A 48 9.08 -2.86 -17.18
N SER A 49 10.25 -3.49 -17.29
CA SER A 49 11.22 -3.23 -18.35
C SER A 49 10.94 -4.06 -19.61
N ASP A 50 10.19 -5.16 -19.48
CA ASP A 50 9.83 -6.05 -20.58
C ASP A 50 8.66 -5.46 -21.40
N PRO A 51 8.90 -4.99 -22.64
CA PRO A 51 7.85 -4.44 -23.50
C PRO A 51 6.86 -5.52 -23.98
N ASP A 52 7.21 -6.81 -23.94
CA ASP A 52 6.33 -7.90 -24.37
C ASP A 52 5.27 -8.29 -23.33
N GLN A 53 5.34 -7.78 -22.09
CA GLN A 53 4.24 -7.91 -21.12
C GLN A 53 3.01 -7.06 -21.49
N GLU A 54 3.12 -6.14 -22.46
CA GLU A 54 1.96 -5.52 -23.13
C GLU A 54 1.15 -6.54 -23.96
N LYS A 55 1.69 -7.74 -24.23
CA LYS A 55 1.03 -8.85 -24.95
C LYS A 55 0.36 -9.90 -24.06
N LEU A 56 0.02 -9.60 -22.81
CA LEU A 56 -1.09 -10.31 -22.15
C LEU A 56 -2.44 -9.91 -22.78
N ARG A 57 -2.53 -10.01 -24.11
CA ARG A 57 -3.71 -9.86 -24.95
C ARG A 57 -4.10 -11.24 -25.47
N GLY A 58 -5.40 -11.50 -25.36
CA GLY A 58 -6.20 -12.57 -25.98
C GLY A 58 -5.49 -13.65 -26.79
N GLY A 59 -5.48 -14.86 -26.24
CA GLY A 59 -5.50 -16.06 -27.07
C GLY A 59 -6.84 -16.12 -27.79
N GLY A 60 -6.79 -16.08 -29.12
CA GLY A 60 -7.93 -16.11 -30.02
C GLY A 60 -8.74 -17.40 -29.94
N SER A 61 -9.93 -17.28 -30.51
CA SER A 61 -10.84 -18.35 -30.91
C SER A 61 -10.14 -19.57 -31.49
N ASP A 62 -10.32 -20.71 -30.82
CA ASP A 62 -10.67 -21.98 -31.46
C ASP A 62 -11.57 -22.74 -30.48
N GLU A 63 -12.78 -23.07 -30.94
CA GLU A 63 -13.72 -23.93 -30.21
C GLU A 63 -13.11 -25.33 -30.06
N SER A 64 -12.96 -25.80 -28.82
CA SER A 64 -13.54 -27.06 -28.38
C SER A 64 -13.14 -27.40 -26.94
N SER A 65 -14.13 -27.89 -26.20
CA SER A 65 -13.97 -28.80 -25.05
C SER A 65 -13.61 -28.18 -23.69
N SER A 66 -14.68 -27.89 -22.96
CA SER A 66 -14.92 -28.34 -21.58
C SER A 66 -13.98 -27.89 -20.45
N ASN A 67 -14.63 -27.15 -19.54
CA ASN A 67 -14.50 -27.26 -18.10
C ASN A 67 -13.36 -26.49 -17.39
N SER A 68 -13.80 -25.77 -16.35
CA SER A 68 -13.00 -25.09 -15.33
C SER A 68 -12.58 -23.66 -15.67
N GLN A 69 -13.46 -22.71 -15.32
CA GLN A 69 -13.08 -21.35 -14.93
C GLN A 69 -11.89 -21.41 -13.97
N LYS A 70 -10.68 -21.23 -14.50
CA LYS A 70 -9.47 -21.03 -13.70
C LYS A 70 -9.66 -19.74 -12.91
N LYS A 71 -9.86 -19.92 -11.60
CA LYS A 71 -9.86 -18.89 -10.55
C LYS A 71 -9.00 -17.69 -10.96
N ARG A 72 -9.61 -16.51 -11.11
CA ARG A 72 -8.93 -15.22 -11.26
C ARG A 72 -7.95 -15.05 -10.09
N LYS A 73 -6.69 -15.44 -10.29
CA LYS A 73 -5.60 -15.24 -9.35
C LYS A 73 -5.40 -13.73 -9.25
N LYS A 74 -5.84 -13.10 -8.15
CA LYS A 74 -5.53 -11.69 -7.88
C LYS A 74 -4.07 -11.61 -7.43
N PRO A 75 -3.17 -10.97 -8.19
CA PRO A 75 -1.79 -10.86 -7.79
C PRO A 75 -1.57 -9.57 -7.00
N MET A 76 -0.90 -9.68 -5.86
CA MET A 76 -0.08 -8.58 -5.35
C MET A 76 1.11 -8.48 -6.30
N LEU A 77 1.49 -7.26 -6.68
CA LEU A 77 2.54 -7.04 -7.68
C LEU A 77 3.79 -6.54 -6.97
N SER A 78 4.92 -7.21 -7.17
CA SER A 78 6.23 -6.63 -6.87
C SER A 78 6.86 -6.15 -8.17
N LEU A 79 7.35 -4.91 -8.19
CA LEU A 79 7.89 -4.26 -9.40
C LEU A 79 9.34 -3.89 -9.16
N LEU A 80 10.25 -4.30 -10.02
CA LEU A 80 11.65 -3.88 -9.94
C LEU A 80 11.80 -2.53 -10.65
N GLU A 81 12.11 -1.46 -9.91
CA GLU A 81 13.17 -0.50 -10.26
C GLU A 81 13.25 0.77 -9.35
N LEU A 82 14.45 1.36 -9.41
CA LEU A 82 14.89 2.74 -9.10
C LEU A 82 15.74 2.92 -7.83
N ARG A 83 16.76 3.79 -7.97
CA ARG A 83 17.85 4.12 -7.02
C ARG A 83 17.62 5.33 -6.07
N PRO A 84 16.62 6.24 -6.20
CA PRO A 84 16.52 7.45 -5.33
C PRO A 84 16.16 7.21 -3.85
N TRP A 85 15.69 6.02 -3.50
CA TRP A 85 15.04 5.75 -2.20
C TRP A 85 15.99 5.68 -1.01
N ARG A 86 17.26 5.35 -1.25
CA ARG A 86 18.26 5.23 -0.18
C ARG A 86 18.51 6.56 0.53
N GLU A 87 18.41 7.67 -0.21
CA GLU A 87 18.55 9.01 0.37
C GLU A 87 17.34 9.38 1.23
N MET A 88 16.12 9.07 0.79
CA MET A 88 14.91 9.23 1.60
C MET A 88 14.94 8.35 2.86
N GLU A 89 15.41 7.11 2.74
CA GLU A 89 15.62 6.21 3.87
C GLU A 89 16.59 6.80 4.88
N LEU A 90 17.78 7.23 4.43
CA LEU A 90 18.82 7.79 5.29
C LEU A 90 18.36 9.09 5.97
N CYS A 91 17.68 9.94 5.21
CA CYS A 91 17.06 11.18 5.65
C CYS A 91 16.03 10.96 6.78
N CYS A 92 15.13 10.00 6.60
CA CYS A 92 14.12 9.66 7.60
C CYS A 92 14.71 8.94 8.83
N ARG A 93 15.71 8.05 8.64
CA ARG A 93 16.42 7.37 9.74
C ARG A 93 17.08 8.36 10.71
N LYS A 94 17.69 9.45 10.19
CA LYS A 94 18.27 10.52 11.03
C LYS A 94 17.19 11.29 11.78
N LYS A 95 16.10 11.66 11.10
CA LYS A 95 15.06 12.52 11.71
C LYS A 95 14.13 11.81 12.71
N LEU A 96 13.80 10.55 12.50
CA LEU A 96 12.95 9.77 13.43
C LEU A 96 13.65 9.43 14.75
N LYS A 97 14.99 9.49 14.76
CA LYS A 97 15.79 9.47 16.00
C LYS A 97 15.75 10.82 16.73
N GLU A 98 15.67 11.93 16.00
CA GLU A 98 15.82 13.29 16.53
C GLU A 98 14.49 14.01 16.87
N ARG A 99 13.35 13.58 16.30
CA ARG A 99 12.04 14.22 16.56
C ARG A 99 10.98 13.30 17.12
N LYS A 100 10.34 13.90 18.13
CA LYS A 100 9.02 13.74 18.76
C LYS A 100 7.81 13.61 17.79
N LEU A 101 7.93 12.91 16.66
CA LEU A 101 6.85 12.69 15.68
C LEU A 101 5.99 11.48 16.10
N GLY A 102 4.67 11.49 15.83
CA GLY A 102 3.84 10.29 15.94
C GLY A 102 4.34 9.17 15.03
N TYR A 103 3.84 7.94 15.19
CA TYR A 103 4.32 6.72 14.47
C TYR A 103 4.30 6.82 12.94
N HIS A 104 3.64 7.84 12.40
CA HIS A 104 3.57 8.09 10.98
C HIS A 104 3.58 9.59 10.67
N LEU A 105 4.06 9.94 9.47
CA LEU A 105 3.96 11.27 8.88
C LEU A 105 3.23 11.18 7.54
N PHE A 106 2.19 11.99 7.35
CA PHE A 106 1.47 12.12 6.09
C PHE A 106 1.71 13.49 5.46
N HIS A 107 1.93 13.54 4.16
CA HIS A 107 1.95 14.78 3.38
C HIS A 107 1.80 14.47 1.88
N LYS A 108 1.15 15.39 1.16
CA LYS A 108 1.04 15.31 -0.29
C LYS A 108 2.39 15.63 -0.94
N ILE A 109 2.76 14.84 -1.93
CA ILE A 109 3.96 15.02 -2.76
C ILE A 109 3.63 15.30 -4.23
N TRP A 110 2.36 15.18 -4.62
CA TRP A 110 1.86 15.49 -5.96
C TRP A 110 0.33 15.70 -5.93
N PRO A 111 -0.26 16.50 -6.86
CA PRO A 111 0.40 17.39 -7.82
C PRO A 111 0.98 18.64 -7.15
N PRO A 112 1.88 19.41 -7.81
CA PRO A 112 2.52 20.58 -7.21
C PRO A 112 1.57 21.60 -6.55
N PRO A 113 0.39 21.93 -7.13
CA PRO A 113 -0.57 22.83 -6.49
C PRO A 113 -1.16 22.31 -5.17
N SER A 114 -1.18 20.99 -4.98
CA SER A 114 -1.70 20.33 -3.77
C SER A 114 -0.66 20.17 -2.67
N ILE A 115 0.61 20.54 -2.92
CA ILE A 115 1.69 20.39 -1.94
C ILE A 115 1.67 21.56 -0.96
N ASN A 116 1.56 21.23 0.33
CA ASN A 116 1.81 22.19 1.40
C ASN A 116 3.15 21.91 2.09
N TYR A 117 4.19 22.64 1.68
CA TYR A 117 5.56 22.51 2.20
C TYR A 117 5.70 22.85 3.68
N GLN A 118 4.72 23.49 4.33
CA GLN A 118 4.78 23.76 5.77
C GLN A 118 4.77 22.48 6.60
N PHE A 119 4.13 21.42 6.09
CA PHE A 119 4.10 20.10 6.74
C PHE A 119 5.31 19.23 6.39
N TRP A 120 6.15 19.67 5.45
CA TRP A 120 7.32 18.90 5.04
C TRP A 120 8.46 19.00 6.07
N PRO A 121 9.14 17.89 6.35
CA PRO A 121 10.37 17.87 7.11
C PRO A 121 11.45 18.85 6.58
N LYS A 122 11.78 19.90 7.34
CA LYS A 122 12.89 20.82 7.02
C LYS A 122 14.32 20.28 7.24
N ASN A 123 14.45 19.03 7.71
CA ASN A 123 15.74 18.46 8.13
C ASN A 123 15.71 16.95 7.88
N PRO A 124 16.68 16.35 7.17
CA PRO A 124 17.76 17.02 6.46
C PRO A 124 17.25 18.02 5.40
N PRO A 125 18.03 19.05 5.06
CA PRO A 125 17.64 20.04 4.04
C PRO A 125 17.30 19.40 2.69
N SER A 126 17.94 18.26 2.36
CA SER A 126 17.70 17.48 1.15
C SER A 126 16.34 16.76 1.11
N TYR A 127 15.56 16.77 2.19
CA TYR A 127 14.25 16.09 2.22
C TYR A 127 13.33 16.56 1.09
N ARG A 128 13.30 17.87 0.85
CA ARG A 128 12.40 18.46 -0.15
C ARG A 128 12.78 18.01 -1.56
N GLU A 129 14.02 18.27 -1.94
CA GLU A 129 14.56 17.91 -3.25
C GLU A 129 14.40 16.40 -3.53
N ALA A 130 14.74 15.56 -2.55
CA ALA A 130 14.58 14.11 -2.66
C ALA A 130 13.11 13.70 -2.90
N ASN A 131 12.14 14.30 -2.19
CA ASN A 131 10.72 13.95 -2.37
C ASN A 131 10.14 14.49 -3.68
N GLU A 132 10.56 15.67 -4.13
CA GLU A 132 10.14 16.22 -5.42
C GLU A 132 10.65 15.34 -6.58
N GLU A 133 11.92 14.93 -6.54
CA GLU A 133 12.48 14.02 -7.55
C GLU A 133 11.84 12.64 -7.50
N TYR A 134 11.63 12.16 -6.28
CA TYR A 134 10.95 10.90 -6.04
C TYR A 134 9.52 10.87 -6.61
N ALA A 135 8.73 11.94 -6.41
CA ALA A 135 7.38 12.05 -6.96
C ALA A 135 7.36 12.01 -8.50
N LYS A 136 8.35 12.65 -9.16
CA LYS A 136 8.48 12.60 -10.63
C LYS A 136 8.80 11.20 -11.12
N CYS A 137 9.79 10.55 -10.52
CA CYS A 137 10.16 9.16 -10.84
C CYS A 137 8.96 8.22 -10.66
N MET A 138 8.19 8.44 -9.60
CA MET A 138 6.99 7.66 -9.31
C MET A 138 5.90 7.83 -10.38
N GLY A 139 5.74 9.02 -10.95
CA GLY A 139 4.79 9.29 -12.03
C GLY A 139 4.94 8.31 -13.20
N HIS A 140 6.18 8.12 -13.68
CA HIS A 140 6.45 7.19 -14.80
C HIS A 140 6.09 5.73 -14.47
N VAL A 141 6.41 5.28 -13.24
CA VAL A 141 6.11 3.92 -12.79
C VAL A 141 4.59 3.73 -12.72
N VAL A 142 3.89 4.72 -12.19
CA VAL A 142 2.43 4.69 -12.01
C VAL A 142 1.70 4.72 -13.34
N ASP A 143 2.16 5.53 -14.31
CA ASP A 143 1.64 5.54 -15.69
C ASP A 143 1.70 4.15 -16.32
N LYS A 144 2.85 3.47 -16.21
CA LYS A 144 3.03 2.10 -16.72
C LYS A 144 2.11 1.09 -16.04
N ILE A 145 1.97 1.17 -14.71
CA ILE A 145 1.08 0.27 -13.96
C ILE A 145 -0.38 0.49 -14.37
N PHE A 146 -0.84 1.74 -14.43
CA PHE A 146 -2.22 2.03 -14.86
C PHE A 146 -2.48 1.55 -16.28
N THR A 147 -1.52 1.75 -17.19
CA THR A 147 -1.60 1.25 -18.57
C THR A 147 -1.75 -0.27 -18.60
N SER A 148 -0.88 -0.97 -17.89
CA SER A 148 -0.88 -2.44 -17.81
C SER A 148 -2.18 -2.97 -17.19
N LEU A 149 -2.67 -2.33 -16.12
CA LEU A 149 -3.92 -2.72 -15.47
C LEU A 149 -5.13 -2.48 -16.38
N SER A 150 -5.19 -1.37 -17.12
CA SER A 150 -6.30 -1.12 -18.04
C SER A 150 -6.32 -2.15 -19.16
N LEU A 151 -5.17 -2.39 -19.80
CA LEU A 151 -5.03 -3.38 -20.86
C LEU A 151 -5.39 -4.79 -20.37
N GLY A 152 -4.95 -5.17 -19.17
CA GLY A 152 -5.28 -6.45 -18.54
C GLY A 152 -6.77 -6.64 -18.22
N LEU A 153 -7.54 -5.56 -18.14
CA LEU A 153 -8.99 -5.57 -18.02
C LEU A 153 -9.71 -5.52 -19.37
N GLY A 154 -8.98 -5.50 -20.49
CA GLY A 154 -9.54 -5.36 -21.84
C GLY A 154 -9.97 -3.93 -22.19
N LEU A 155 -9.45 -2.94 -21.48
CA LEU A 155 -9.75 -1.52 -21.69
C LEU A 155 -8.62 -0.83 -22.48
N GLU A 156 -8.89 0.37 -22.98
CA GLU A 156 -7.82 1.25 -23.49
C GLU A 156 -6.86 1.63 -22.36
N GLY A 157 -5.57 1.78 -22.68
CA GLY A 157 -4.49 1.89 -21.68
C GLY A 157 -4.69 2.99 -20.63
N ASN A 158 -5.26 4.13 -21.01
CA ASN A 158 -5.44 5.28 -20.13
C ASN A 158 -6.70 5.21 -19.24
N VAL A 159 -7.61 4.26 -19.45
CA VAL A 159 -8.96 4.29 -18.81
C VAL A 159 -8.89 4.31 -17.28
N LEU A 160 -8.08 3.45 -16.66
CA LEU A 160 -7.96 3.44 -15.20
C LEU A 160 -7.25 4.69 -14.66
N ARG A 161 -6.32 5.27 -15.42
CA ARG A 161 -5.64 6.51 -15.02
C ARG A 161 -6.63 7.67 -14.99
N GLU A 162 -7.42 7.82 -16.05
CA GLU A 162 -8.47 8.85 -16.10
C GLU A 162 -9.53 8.66 -15.01
N ALA A 163 -9.97 7.41 -14.80
CA ALA A 163 -10.93 7.08 -13.74
C ALA A 163 -10.41 7.37 -12.32
N ALA A 164 -9.09 7.36 -12.13
CA ALA A 164 -8.44 7.70 -10.87
C ALA A 164 -8.19 9.21 -10.71
N GLY A 165 -8.54 10.05 -11.69
CA GLY A 165 -8.34 11.51 -11.66
C GLY A 165 -7.28 12.03 -12.62
N GLY A 166 -6.75 11.20 -13.52
CA GLY A 166 -5.87 11.62 -14.61
C GLY A 166 -4.64 12.39 -14.11
N ASN A 167 -4.50 13.64 -14.56
CA ASN A 167 -3.39 14.53 -14.17
C ASN A 167 -3.57 15.15 -12.76
N GLU A 168 -4.77 15.09 -12.20
CA GLU A 168 -5.08 15.60 -10.85
C GLU A 168 -4.93 14.52 -9.75
N LEU A 169 -4.57 13.29 -10.12
CA LEU A 169 -4.31 12.18 -9.20
C LEU A 169 -3.35 12.62 -8.07
N GLU A 170 -3.76 12.45 -6.83
CA GLU A 170 -3.01 12.93 -5.66
C GLU A 170 -2.07 11.85 -5.14
N TYR A 171 -0.82 12.21 -4.85
CA TYR A 171 0.16 11.28 -4.27
C TYR A 171 0.35 11.63 -2.80
N LEU A 172 -0.19 10.80 -1.92
CA LEU A 172 -0.07 10.96 -0.48
C LEU A 172 1.04 10.06 0.04
N LEU A 173 2.17 10.63 0.45
CA LEU A 173 3.24 9.89 1.09
C LEU A 173 2.94 9.71 2.58
N LYS A 174 3.02 8.47 3.04
CA LYS A 174 3.07 8.14 4.46
C LYS A 174 4.41 7.50 4.81
N ILE A 175 5.08 8.05 5.81
CA ILE A 175 6.28 7.45 6.38
C ILE A 175 5.85 6.70 7.63
N ASN A 176 6.02 5.39 7.67
CA ASN A 176 5.74 4.58 8.86
C ASN A 176 7.02 4.26 9.63
N TYR A 177 6.98 4.36 10.95
CA TYR A 177 8.04 3.95 11.85
C TYR A 177 7.49 2.99 12.91
N TYR A 178 8.02 1.77 12.94
CA TYR A 178 7.67 0.73 13.89
C TYR A 178 8.90 0.40 14.73
N PRO A 179 8.96 0.83 16.01
CA PRO A 179 10.06 0.48 16.89
C PRO A 179 10.06 -1.04 17.19
N PRO A 180 11.20 -1.59 17.67
CA PRO A 180 11.23 -2.95 18.18
C PRO A 180 10.18 -3.15 19.28
N CYS A 181 9.53 -4.31 19.28
CA CYS A 181 8.46 -4.65 20.21
C CYS A 181 8.83 -5.93 20.96
N PRO A 182 8.86 -5.96 22.31
CA PRO A 182 9.24 -7.16 23.06
C PRO A 182 8.29 -8.35 22.84
N ARG A 183 7.02 -8.06 22.52
CA ARG A 183 5.95 -9.03 22.26
C ARG A 183 5.33 -8.88 20.86
N PRO A 184 6.10 -9.13 19.78
CA PRO A 184 5.60 -9.00 18.41
C PRO A 184 4.54 -10.06 18.07
N ASP A 185 4.47 -11.13 18.86
CA ASP A 185 3.46 -12.17 18.82
C ASP A 185 2.05 -11.67 19.18
N LEU A 186 1.96 -10.59 19.95
CA LEU A 186 0.70 -10.04 20.48
C LEU A 186 0.26 -8.73 19.82
N ALA A 187 1.18 -7.99 19.21
CA ALA A 187 0.93 -6.64 18.70
C ALA A 187 0.99 -6.56 17.18
N LEU A 188 0.27 -5.59 16.61
CA LEU A 188 0.34 -5.21 15.20
C LEU A 188 0.83 -3.77 15.09
N GLY A 189 1.69 -3.51 14.10
CA GLY A 189 2.09 -2.16 13.73
C GLY A 189 0.96 -1.42 13.04
N VAL A 190 0.21 -2.12 12.17
CA VAL A 190 -1.05 -1.64 11.58
C VAL A 190 -2.01 -2.82 11.53
N VAL A 191 -3.23 -2.58 12.00
CA VAL A 191 -4.31 -3.57 11.99
C VAL A 191 -4.74 -3.94 10.57
N ALA A 192 -5.49 -5.03 10.42
CA ALA A 192 -6.02 -5.46 9.14
C ALA A 192 -6.88 -4.37 8.49
N HIS A 193 -6.54 -4.01 7.25
CA HIS A 193 -7.27 -3.00 6.47
C HIS A 193 -7.06 -3.20 4.97
N THR A 194 -7.85 -2.49 4.18
CA THR A 194 -7.61 -2.28 2.74
C THR A 194 -7.30 -0.81 2.49
N ASN A 195 -6.54 -0.51 1.44
CA ASN A 195 -6.18 0.88 1.11
C ASN A 195 -7.36 1.60 0.44
N MET A 196 -7.62 2.83 0.87
CA MET A 196 -8.70 3.66 0.28
C MET A 196 -8.35 4.16 -1.11
N SER A 197 -7.06 4.30 -1.41
CA SER A 197 -6.53 4.77 -2.67
C SER A 197 -6.84 3.83 -3.85
N THR A 198 -6.51 4.25 -5.06
CA THR A 198 -6.60 3.38 -6.24
C THR A 198 -5.45 2.38 -6.27
N LEU A 199 -4.25 2.87 -6.02
CA LEU A 199 -3.00 2.11 -5.97
C LEU A 199 -2.20 2.54 -4.74
N THR A 200 -1.30 1.68 -4.26
CA THR A 200 -0.26 2.06 -3.30
C THR A 200 1.05 1.44 -3.72
N ILE A 201 2.12 2.23 -3.75
CA ILE A 201 3.48 1.74 -3.99
C ILE A 201 4.27 1.93 -2.69
N LEU A 202 4.82 0.84 -2.17
CA LEU A 202 5.49 0.78 -0.89
C LEU A 202 6.96 0.39 -1.07
N VAL A 203 7.84 1.17 -0.44
CA VAL A 203 9.24 0.80 -0.25
C VAL A 203 9.49 0.50 1.23
N PRO A 204 9.97 -0.71 1.58
CA PRO A 204 10.35 -1.06 2.95
C PRO A 204 11.84 -0.78 3.21
N ASN A 205 12.24 -0.73 4.47
CA ASN A 205 13.67 -0.76 4.87
C ASN A 205 14.22 -2.20 4.98
N GLU A 206 13.68 -3.13 4.18
CA GLU A 206 14.03 -4.57 4.16
C GLU A 206 13.79 -5.33 5.47
N VAL A 207 13.17 -4.72 6.49
CA VAL A 207 12.71 -5.44 7.68
C VAL A 207 11.33 -6.05 7.41
N PRO A 208 11.16 -7.40 7.48
CA PRO A 208 9.89 -8.08 7.28
C PRO A 208 8.78 -7.52 8.15
N GLY A 209 7.54 -7.64 7.67
CA GLY A 209 6.38 -7.39 8.51
C GLY A 209 5.09 -7.03 7.77
N LEU A 210 5.15 -6.84 6.45
CA LEU A 210 3.92 -6.75 5.67
C LEU A 210 3.30 -8.16 5.57
N GLN A 211 2.00 -8.27 5.88
CA GLN A 211 1.23 -9.48 5.70
C GLN A 211 0.01 -9.23 4.83
N VAL A 212 -0.27 -10.16 3.92
CA VAL A 212 -1.44 -10.14 3.04
C VAL A 212 -2.41 -11.26 3.39
N PHE A 213 -3.70 -10.95 3.33
CA PHE A 213 -4.76 -11.90 3.59
C PHE A 213 -5.25 -12.53 2.29
N LYS A 214 -5.11 -13.84 2.17
CA LYS A 214 -5.53 -14.62 1.01
C LYS A 214 -6.01 -15.99 1.46
N ASP A 215 -7.04 -16.53 0.81
CA ASP A 215 -7.55 -17.88 1.10
C ASP A 215 -7.78 -18.14 2.62
N ASN A 216 -8.34 -17.13 3.30
CA ASN A 216 -8.58 -17.10 4.75
C ASN A 216 -7.33 -17.24 5.65
N ARG A 217 -6.16 -16.87 5.15
CA ARG A 217 -4.87 -16.98 5.86
C ARG A 217 -4.05 -15.70 5.72
N TRP A 218 -3.25 -15.40 6.73
CA TRP A 218 -2.27 -14.32 6.71
C TRP A 218 -0.91 -14.84 6.27
N PHE A 219 -0.40 -14.33 5.16
CA PHE A 219 0.90 -14.69 4.62
C PHE A 219 1.88 -13.53 4.76
N ASP A 220 3.09 -13.82 5.22
CA ASP A 220 4.19 -12.85 5.18
C ASP A 220 4.56 -12.53 3.73
N ALA A 221 4.71 -11.23 3.46
CA ALA A 221 5.19 -10.78 2.18
C ALA A 221 6.73 -10.79 2.18
N ASN A 222 7.30 -11.66 1.35
CA ASN A 222 8.73 -11.66 1.09
C ASN A 222 9.08 -10.47 0.22
N TYR A 223 10.09 -9.70 0.63
CA TYR A 223 10.60 -8.61 -0.19
C TYR A 223 11.64 -9.13 -1.16
N ILE A 224 11.54 -8.68 -2.40
CA ILE A 224 12.57 -8.86 -3.42
C ILE A 224 13.47 -7.63 -3.35
N THR A 225 14.78 -7.83 -3.22
CA THR A 225 15.75 -6.74 -3.20
C THR A 225 15.61 -5.88 -4.47
N ASN A 226 15.61 -4.55 -4.29
CA ASN A 226 15.38 -3.56 -5.35
C ASN A 226 13.97 -3.57 -5.98
N ALA A 227 12.99 -4.28 -5.38
CA ALA A 227 11.60 -4.23 -5.82
C ALA A 227 10.74 -3.31 -4.94
N LEU A 228 9.81 -2.65 -5.60
CA LEU A 228 8.67 -1.93 -5.07
C LEU A 228 7.54 -2.92 -4.79
N VAL A 229 6.85 -2.75 -3.67
CA VAL A 229 5.64 -3.52 -3.38
C VAL A 229 4.43 -2.71 -3.82
N VAL A 230 3.55 -3.30 -4.62
CA VAL A 230 2.35 -2.64 -5.13
C VAL A 230 1.09 -3.31 -4.62
N HIS A 231 0.25 -2.49 -3.99
CA HIS A 231 -1.08 -2.88 -3.54
C HIS A 231 -2.13 -2.23 -4.42
N ILE A 232 -3.07 -3.07 -4.87
CA ILE A 232 -4.35 -2.59 -5.41
C ILE A 232 -5.20 -2.12 -4.23
N GLY A 233 -5.71 -0.90 -4.36
CA GLY A 233 -6.61 -0.32 -3.38
C GLY A 233 -8.08 -0.48 -3.76
N ASP A 234 -8.95 0.09 -2.94
CA ASP A 234 -10.39 -0.14 -3.00
C ASP A 234 -11.07 0.42 -4.24
N GLN A 235 -10.47 1.41 -4.91
CA GLN A 235 -11.07 1.96 -6.14
C GLN A 235 -11.01 0.96 -7.32
N ILE A 236 -10.23 -0.12 -7.21
CA ILE A 236 -10.24 -1.22 -8.18
C ILE A 236 -10.86 -2.47 -7.54
N GLN A 237 -10.28 -2.96 -6.43
CA GLN A 237 -10.77 -4.06 -5.58
C GLN A 237 -9.65 -4.46 -4.61
N GLY A 238 -9.53 -3.73 -3.49
CA GLY A 238 -8.42 -3.87 -2.55
C GLY A 238 -8.32 -5.25 -1.89
N VAL A 239 -7.11 -5.57 -1.42
CA VAL A 239 -6.81 -6.78 -0.65
C VAL A 239 -6.52 -6.42 0.80
N LEU A 240 -7.06 -7.21 1.72
CA LEU A 240 -6.78 -7.07 3.15
C LEU A 240 -5.29 -7.32 3.41
N HIS A 241 -4.67 -6.40 4.13
CA HIS A 241 -3.29 -6.50 4.55
C HIS A 241 -3.13 -5.92 5.96
N ARG A 242 -2.04 -6.29 6.64
CA ARG A 242 -1.68 -5.78 7.97
C ARG A 242 -0.16 -5.66 8.08
N THR A 243 0.29 -5.02 9.15
CA THR A 243 1.73 -4.89 9.44
C THR A 243 2.03 -5.49 10.80
N THR A 244 2.90 -6.49 10.87
CA THR A 244 3.51 -7.01 12.10
C THR A 244 4.71 -6.16 12.51
N VAL A 245 5.10 -6.27 13.77
CA VAL A 245 6.29 -5.63 14.34
C VAL A 245 7.37 -6.66 14.59
N ASN A 246 8.61 -6.23 14.79
CA ASN A 246 9.76 -7.10 14.99
C ASN A 246 10.32 -6.92 16.41
N LYS A 247 10.92 -7.96 17.00
CA LYS A 247 11.48 -7.91 18.36
C LYS A 247 12.76 -7.09 18.48
N GLU A 248 13.57 -7.09 17.44
CA GLU A 248 14.95 -6.59 17.48
C GLU A 248 15.17 -5.37 16.58
N LYS A 249 14.53 -5.36 15.42
CA LYS A 249 14.79 -4.39 14.35
C LYS A 249 13.65 -3.40 14.23
N THR A 250 14.01 -2.12 14.10
CA THR A 250 13.05 -1.09 13.69
C THR A 250 12.63 -1.31 12.23
N ARG A 251 11.33 -1.47 12.01
CA ARG A 251 10.77 -1.50 10.65
C ARG A 251 10.35 -0.10 10.22
N MET A 252 10.65 0.24 8.97
CA MET A 252 10.19 1.47 8.33
C MET A 252 9.66 1.17 6.94
N SER A 253 8.72 2.00 6.48
CA SER A 253 8.21 1.89 5.11
C SER A 253 7.68 3.24 4.63
N TRP A 254 7.75 3.48 3.32
CA TRP A 254 7.30 4.69 2.64
C TRP A 254 6.22 4.36 1.60
N PRO A 255 4.99 3.97 2.01
CA PRO A 255 3.88 3.88 1.07
C PRO A 255 3.48 5.25 0.51
N VAL A 256 3.39 5.33 -0.81
CA VAL A 256 2.72 6.40 -1.54
C VAL A 256 1.36 5.89 -2.00
N PHE A 257 0.30 6.57 -1.56
CA PHE A 257 -1.07 6.30 -1.95
C PHE A 257 -1.43 7.17 -3.14
N PHE A 258 -1.98 6.54 -4.20
CA PHE A 258 -2.48 7.22 -5.40
C PHE A 258 -3.98 7.40 -5.27
N GLU A 259 -4.37 8.57 -4.81
CA GLU A 259 -5.74 8.88 -4.39
C GLU A 259 -6.45 9.73 -5.44
N PRO A 260 -7.70 9.38 -5.79
CA PRO A 260 -8.53 10.28 -6.57
C PRO A 260 -8.69 11.64 -5.89
N PRO A 261 -8.83 12.75 -6.66
CA PRO A 261 -9.21 14.03 -6.12
C PRO A 261 -10.47 13.93 -5.25
N SER A 262 -10.51 14.67 -4.15
CA SER A 262 -11.58 14.57 -3.15
C SER A 262 -13.01 14.71 -3.71
N GLU A 263 -13.20 15.57 -4.71
CA GLU A 263 -14.49 15.80 -5.37
C GLU A 263 -14.76 14.86 -6.55
N LEU A 264 -13.78 14.04 -6.97
CA LEU A 264 -13.97 13.10 -8.07
C LEU A 264 -15.05 12.09 -7.71
N VAL A 265 -15.97 11.87 -8.65
CA VAL A 265 -17.01 10.84 -8.53
C VAL A 265 -16.40 9.50 -8.92
N VAL A 266 -16.32 8.58 -7.95
CA VAL A 266 -15.79 7.23 -8.12
C VAL A 266 -16.92 6.21 -8.16
N GLY A 267 -16.76 5.16 -8.96
CA GLY A 267 -17.76 4.11 -9.10
C GLY A 267 -17.34 3.04 -10.11
N PRO A 268 -18.15 1.97 -10.31
CA PRO A 268 -17.86 0.95 -11.30
C PRO A 268 -17.76 1.54 -12.71
N LEU A 269 -16.71 1.17 -13.43
CA LEU A 269 -16.53 1.57 -14.82
C LEU A 269 -17.64 1.01 -15.70
N PRO A 270 -18.37 1.83 -16.47
CA PRO A 270 -19.46 1.35 -17.34
C PRO A 270 -19.02 0.23 -18.30
N GLN A 271 -17.78 0.30 -18.79
CA GLN A 271 -17.19 -0.69 -19.70
C GLN A 271 -17.05 -2.09 -19.08
N LEU A 272 -17.07 -2.18 -17.74
CA LEU A 272 -16.93 -3.44 -17.00
C LEU A 272 -18.27 -3.94 -16.44
N VAL A 273 -19.37 -3.24 -16.70
CA VAL A 273 -20.71 -3.58 -16.20
C VAL A 273 -21.49 -4.29 -17.30
N ASN A 274 -21.96 -5.51 -17.00
CA ASN A 274 -22.82 -6.30 -17.88
C ASN A 274 -23.64 -7.30 -17.05
N GLU A 275 -24.42 -8.17 -17.70
CA GLU A 275 -25.25 -9.19 -17.03
C GLU A 275 -24.42 -10.15 -16.15
N GLU A 276 -23.21 -10.50 -16.57
CA GLU A 276 -22.31 -11.39 -15.81
C GLU A 276 -21.57 -10.66 -14.67
N ASN A 277 -21.37 -9.35 -14.80
CA ASN A 277 -20.74 -8.50 -13.80
C ASN A 277 -21.62 -7.27 -13.49
N PRO A 278 -22.72 -7.46 -12.75
CA PRO A 278 -23.60 -6.35 -12.39
C PRO A 278 -22.91 -5.39 -11.41
N ILE A 279 -23.47 -4.18 -11.32
CA ILE A 279 -23.03 -3.14 -10.38
C ILE A 279 -23.09 -3.66 -8.94
N LYS A 280 -21.94 -3.68 -8.26
CA LYS A 280 -21.79 -4.12 -6.85
C LYS A 280 -21.55 -2.97 -5.88
N HIS A 281 -21.18 -1.80 -6.39
CA HIS A 281 -20.79 -0.64 -5.59
C HIS A 281 -21.50 0.61 -6.08
N LYS A 282 -21.90 1.47 -5.14
CA LYS A 282 -22.54 2.75 -5.46
C LYS A 282 -21.51 3.77 -5.92
N THR A 283 -21.93 4.61 -6.85
CA THR A 283 -21.17 5.78 -7.28
C THR A 283 -21.31 6.91 -6.24
N LYS A 284 -20.20 7.53 -5.85
CA LYS A 284 -20.17 8.65 -4.87
C LYS A 284 -18.89 9.46 -5.01
N LYS A 285 -18.78 10.62 -4.35
CA LYS A 285 -17.52 11.36 -4.34
C LYS A 285 -16.46 10.61 -3.53
N TYR A 286 -15.19 10.70 -3.93
CA TYR A 286 -14.10 10.02 -3.21
C TYR A 286 -14.03 10.44 -1.73
N LYS A 287 -14.23 11.73 -1.42
CA LYS A 287 -14.31 12.21 -0.03
C LYS A 287 -15.44 11.56 0.79
N GLU A 288 -16.58 11.27 0.17
CA GLU A 288 -17.72 10.63 0.83
C GLU A 288 -17.42 9.15 1.09
N TYR A 289 -16.79 8.47 0.13
CA TYR A 289 -16.29 7.11 0.30
C TYR A 289 -15.29 7.03 1.48
N VAL A 290 -14.29 7.93 1.49
CA VAL A 290 -13.28 8.02 2.55
C VAL A 290 -13.94 8.28 3.90
N HIS A 291 -14.86 9.24 3.97
CA HIS A 291 -15.62 9.54 5.19
C HIS A 291 -16.41 8.32 5.69
N CYS A 292 -17.13 7.63 4.80
CA CYS A 292 -17.88 6.43 5.16
C CYS A 292 -16.96 5.33 5.68
N LYS A 293 -15.79 5.12 5.04
CA LYS A 293 -14.87 4.06 5.43
C LYS A 293 -14.19 4.33 6.76
N LEU A 294 -13.74 5.55 7.00
CA LEU A 294 -13.12 5.95 8.28
C LEU A 294 -14.10 5.84 9.44
N ASN A 295 -15.38 6.18 9.21
CA ASN A 295 -16.42 6.15 10.24
C ASN A 295 -17.21 4.83 10.28
N LYS A 296 -16.79 3.81 9.52
CA LYS A 296 -17.47 2.50 9.43
C LYS A 296 -18.95 2.60 9.07
N LEU A 297 -19.31 3.59 8.26
CA LEU A 297 -20.66 3.79 7.75
C LEU A 297 -20.93 2.89 6.53
N PRO A 298 -22.20 2.56 6.26
CA PRO A 298 -22.57 1.80 5.07
C PRO A 298 -22.06 2.44 3.77
N GLN A 299 -21.52 1.60 2.87
CA GLN A 299 -21.00 2.01 1.56
C GLN A 299 -22.07 1.92 0.47
#